data_AF-V9E2A9-F1
#
_entry.id   AF-V9E2A9-F1
#
_cell.length_a   1.000
_cell.length_b   1.000
_cell.length_c   1.000
_cell.angle_alpha   90.00
_cell.angle_beta   90.00
_cell.angle_gamma   90.00
#
_symmetry.space_group_name_H-M   'P 1'
#
loop_
_entity.id
_entity.type
_entity.pdbx_description
1 polymer ?
#
loop_
_entity_poly.entity_id
_entity_poly.type
_entity_poly.pdbx_seq_one_letter_code
_entity_poly.pdbx_strand_id
1 'polypeptide(L)' 'MGRGKPLTYIEKDPILDYSENNPSANAIAKRMGRSWNVVNNFLPNPAAYGSKKSTGRPKMLGVVA' A
#
# COMPACT_ATOMS: atom_id res chain seq x y z
N MET A 1 -11.55 2.45 -2.80
CA MET A 1 -10.87 2.52 -1.48
C MET A 1 -10.20 1.18 -1.20
N GLY A 2 -9.03 1.19 -0.56
CA GLY A 2 -8.44 -0.04 -0.03
C GLY A 2 -9.41 -0.62 1.01
N ARG A 3 -9.87 -1.86 0.79
CA ARG A 3 -10.82 -2.54 1.69
C ARG A 3 -10.14 -3.11 2.94
N GLY A 4 -8.87 -3.47 2.82
CA GLY A 4 -8.08 -4.07 3.90
C GLY A 4 -7.25 -3.04 4.67
N LYS A 5 -6.75 -3.48 5.83
CA LYS A 5 -5.76 -2.72 6.60
C LYS A 5 -4.48 -2.52 5.76
N PRO A 6 -3.83 -1.35 5.83
CA PRO A 6 -2.55 -1.12 5.17
C PRO A 6 -1.46 -2.03 5.78
N LEU A 7 -0.39 -2.25 5.02
CA LEU A 7 0.79 -2.98 5.49
C LEU A 7 1.37 -2.31 6.73
N THR A 8 1.54 -3.10 7.78
CA THR A 8 2.23 -2.67 9.01
C THR A 8 3.74 -2.65 8.81
N TYR A 9 4.47 -1.95 9.67
CA TYR A 9 5.93 -1.86 9.58
C TYR A 9 6.60 -3.25 9.62
N ILE A 10 6.08 -4.13 10.48
CA ILE A 10 6.54 -5.52 10.65
C ILE A 10 6.35 -6.35 9.37
N GLU A 11 5.33 -6.04 8.55
CA GLU A 11 5.08 -6.76 7.29
C GLU A 11 5.87 -6.20 6.12
N LYS A 12 6.34 -4.96 6.20
CA LYS A 12 7.06 -4.29 5.11
C LYS A 12 8.44 -4.90 4.91
N ASP A 13 9.21 -5.10 5.98
CA ASP A 13 10.58 -5.61 5.90
C ASP A 13 10.64 -7.01 5.26
N PRO A 14 9.82 -8.01 5.68
CA PRO A 14 9.82 -9.32 5.03
C PRO A 14 9.43 -9.27 3.55
N ILE A 15 8.52 -8.38 3.15
CA ILE A 15 8.12 -8.24 1.74
C ILE A 15 9.30 -7.73 0.89
N LEU A 16 10.12 -6.83 1.44
CA LEU A 16 11.33 -6.34 0.79
C LEU A 16 12.39 -7.44 0.69
N ASP A 17 12.68 -8.13 1.78
CA ASP A 17 13.63 -9.25 1.80
C ASP A 17 13.24 -10.34 0.81
N TYR A 18 11.95 -10.66 0.73
CA TYR A 18 11.47 -11.61 -0.28
C TYR A 18 11.69 -11.09 -1.69
N SER A 19 11.45 -9.80 -1.96
CA SER A 19 11.58 -9.23 -3.30
C SER A 19 13.01 -9.30 -3.87
N GLU A 20 14.04 -9.27 -3.02
CA GLU A 20 15.44 -9.36 -3.44
C GLU A 20 15.76 -10.69 -4.16
N ASN A 21 15.03 -11.75 -3.84
CA ASN A 21 15.20 -13.07 -4.43
C ASN A 21 14.42 -13.26 -5.76
N ASN A 22 13.92 -12.18 -6.36
CA ASN A 22 13.06 -12.17 -7.56
C ASN A 22 11.78 -13.05 -7.54
N PRO A 23 11.08 -13.29 -6.42
CA PRO A 23 9.78 -13.93 -6.47
C PRO A 23 8.74 -12.99 -7.09
N SER A 24 7.78 -13.57 -7.82
CA SER A 24 6.63 -12.82 -8.31
C SER A 24 5.84 -12.21 -7.15
N ALA A 25 5.24 -11.03 -7.36
CA ALA A 25 4.39 -10.38 -6.35
C ALA A 25 3.24 -11.30 -5.85
N ASN A 26 2.80 -12.26 -6.67
CA ASN A 26 1.80 -13.25 -6.29
C ASN A 26 2.35 -14.28 -5.30
N ALA A 27 3.57 -14.76 -5.51
CA ALA A 27 4.24 -15.66 -4.57
C ALA A 27 4.43 -14.99 -3.20
N ILE A 28 4.89 -13.73 -3.18
CA ILE A 28 5.04 -12.96 -1.94
C ILE A 28 3.68 -12.76 -1.26
N ALA A 29 2.65 -12.37 -2.02
CA ALA A 29 1.30 -12.17 -1.49
C ALA A 29 0.71 -13.43 -0.84
N LYS A 30 0.86 -14.59 -1.50
CA LYS A 30 0.45 -15.89 -0.93
C LYS A 30 1.20 -16.23 0.34
N ARG A 31 2.52 -16.01 0.36
CA ARG A 31 3.37 -16.27 1.53
C ARG A 31 3.01 -15.38 2.73
N MET A 32 2.71 -14.12 2.47
CA MET A 32 2.36 -13.13 3.51
C MET A 32 0.88 -13.14 3.89
N GLY A 33 0.03 -13.95 3.22
CA GLY A 33 -1.42 -13.91 3.44
C GLY A 33 -2.06 -12.56 3.08
N ARG A 34 -1.45 -11.81 2.16
CA ARG A 34 -1.92 -10.49 1.71
C ARG A 34 -2.42 -10.54 0.28
N SER A 35 -3.15 -9.51 -0.12
CA SER A 35 -3.65 -9.44 -1.50
C SER A 35 -2.51 -9.10 -2.45
N TRP A 36 -2.53 -9.70 -3.64
CA TRP A 36 -1.57 -9.40 -4.71
C TRP A 36 -1.48 -7.89 -4.98
N ASN A 37 -2.63 -7.21 -5.04
CA ASN A 37 -2.68 -5.77 -5.31
C ASN A 37 -1.97 -4.94 -4.23
N VAL A 38 -2.03 -5.34 -2.96
CA VAL A 38 -1.32 -4.63 -1.87
C VAL A 38 0.19 -4.74 -2.05
N VAL A 39 0.69 -5.94 -2.35
CA VAL A 39 2.13 -6.18 -2.60
C VAL A 39 2.58 -5.45 -3.86
N ASN A 40 1.82 -5.57 -4.96
CA ASN A 40 2.14 -4.93 -6.24
C ASN A 40 2.21 -3.40 -6.16
N ASN A 41 1.39 -2.77 -5.30
CA ASN A 41 1.45 -1.32 -5.07
C ASN A 41 2.55 -0.91 -4.08
N PHE A 42 3.04 -1.82 -3.24
CA PHE A 42 4.08 -1.54 -2.26
C PHE A 42 5.48 -1.60 -2.87
N LEU A 43 5.79 -2.66 -3.63
CA LEU A 43 7.13 -2.92 -4.17
C LEU A 43 7.76 -1.76 -4.99
N PRO A 44 7.01 -1.02 -5.85
CA PRO A 44 7.62 0.02 -6.67
C PRO A 44 8.08 1.24 -5.87
N ASN A 45 7.44 1.54 -4.73
CA ASN A 45 7.82 2.64 -3.86
C ASN A 45 7.47 2.34 -2.39
N PRO A 46 8.30 1.54 -1.71
CA PRO A 46 8.06 1.12 -0.33
C PRO A 46 8.01 2.29 0.65
N ALA A 47 8.87 3.30 0.43
CA ALA A 47 9.01 4.47 1.28
C ALA A 47 7.76 5.38 1.24
N ALA A 48 7.14 5.54 0.07
CA ALA A 48 5.91 6.34 -0.07
C ALA A 48 4.63 5.56 0.23
N TYR A 49 4.70 4.26 0.53
CA TYR A 49 3.51 3.47 0.76
C TYR A 49 2.73 3.93 2.00
N GLY A 50 1.47 4.31 1.79
CA GLY A 50 0.57 4.78 2.84
C GLY A 50 0.80 6.24 3.27
N SER A 51 1.75 6.97 2.67
CA SER A 51 2.00 8.39 3.00
C SER A 51 1.00 9.34 2.33
N LYS A 52 0.36 8.90 1.23
CA LYS A 52 -0.59 9.71 0.48
C LYS A 52 -1.86 9.96 1.31
N LYS A 53 -2.01 11.20 1.78
CA LYS A 53 -3.22 11.66 2.47
C LYS A 53 -4.39 11.77 1.50
N SER A 54 -5.59 11.46 2.00
CA SER A 54 -6.83 11.80 1.29
C SER A 54 -7.03 13.31 1.35
N THR A 55 -7.33 13.93 0.21
CA THR A 55 -7.71 15.36 0.14
C THR A 55 -9.10 15.63 0.70
N GLY A 56 -9.84 14.59 1.08
CA GLY A 56 -11.20 14.70 1.60
C GLY A 56 -12.20 15.15 0.54
N ARG A 57 -13.42 15.45 0.99
CA ARG A 57 -14.45 16.03 0.14
C ARG A 57 -14.14 17.52 -0.06
N PRO A 58 -14.05 18.03 -1.30
CA PRO A 58 -13.88 19.45 -1.54
C PRO A 58 -15.05 20.24 -0.93
N LYS A 59 -14.77 21.42 -0.38
CA LYS A 59 -15.81 22.35 0.09
C LYS A 59 -16.51 22.98 -1.11
N MET A 60 -17.80 23.27 -0.97
CA MET A 60 -18.55 24.00 -1.99
C MET A 60 -17.91 25.39 -2.15
N LEU A 61 -17.57 25.76 -3.38
CA LEU A 61 -17.09 27.09 -3.70
C LEU A 61 -18.30 28.04 -3.68
N GLY A 62 -18.42 28.85 -2.63
CA GLY A 62 -19.40 29.92 -2.53
C GLY A 62 -20.48 29.74 -1.47
N VAL A 63 -20.14 30.00 -0.21
CA VAL A 63 -20.99 30.78 0.70
C VAL A 63 -20.03 31.71 1.45
N VAL A 64 -19.88 32.91 0.92
CA VAL A 64 -19.21 34.02 1.59
C VAL A 64 -20.22 34.54 2.62
N ALA A 65 -19.84 34.55 3.90
CA ALA A 65 -20.61 35.15 4.98
C ALA A 65 -20.45 36.67 4.97
#